data_AF-A0A3L7D9C8-F1
#
_entry.id   AF-A0A3L7D9C8-F1
#
_cell.length_a   1.000
_cell.length_b   1.000
_cell.length_c   1.000
_cell.angle_alpha   90.00
_cell.angle_beta   90.00
_cell.angle_gamma   90.00
#
_symmetry.space_group_name_H-M   'P 1'
#
loop_
_entity.id
_entity.type
_entity.pdbx_description
1 polymer ?
#
loop_
_entity_poly.entity_id
_entity_poly.type
_entity_poly.pdbx_seq_one_letter_code
_entity_poly.pdbx_strand_id
1 'polypeptide(L)' 'AVYNQLFAAFIAYVLLRWLYDQTKKQTNVSLSFISFVRRFFSRQLPLDWKSGMAAALFEYAQIYGRRMSNFG' A
#
# COMPACT_ATOMS: atom_id res chain seq x y z
N ALA A 1 5.30 23.52 12.95
CA ALA A 1 4.10 22.67 12.82
C ALA A 1 3.75 22.35 11.36
N VAL A 2 3.71 23.33 10.45
CA VAL A 2 3.34 23.15 9.03
C VAL A 2 4.27 22.19 8.26
N TYR A 3 5.59 22.24 8.50
CA TYR A 3 6.54 21.34 7.84
C TYR A 3 6.30 19.86 8.14
N ASN A 4 5.95 19.52 9.38
CA ASN A 4 5.68 18.14 9.77
C ASN A 4 4.39 17.62 9.13
N GLN A 5 3.39 18.48 8.89
CA GLN A 5 2.15 18.11 8.22
C GLN A 5 2.37 17.86 6.74
N LEU A 6 3.14 18.72 6.06
CA LEU A 6 3.51 18.51 4.66
C LEU A 6 4.31 17.22 4.49
N PHE A 7 5.28 16.99 5.39
CA PHE A 7 6.08 15.78 5.40
C PHE A 7 5.23 14.53 5.65
N ALA A 8 4.30 14.58 6.61
CA ALA A 8 3.37 13.49 6.88
C ALA A 8 2.44 13.22 5.67
N ALA A 9 1.93 14.27 5.02
CA ALA A 9 1.11 14.14 3.82
C ALA A 9 1.92 13.55 2.65
N PHE A 10 3.20 13.92 2.52
CA PHE A 10 4.09 13.36 1.52
C PHE A 10 4.37 11.88 1.77
N ILE A 11 4.68 11.50 3.01
CA ILE A 11 4.85 10.09 3.41
C ILE A 11 3.57 9.30 3.12
N ALA A 12 2.40 9.83 3.52
CA ALA A 12 1.12 9.19 3.27
C ALA A 12 0.87 9.01 1.77
N TYR A 13 1.16 10.04 0.96
CA TYR A 13 1.04 9.95 -0.49
C TYR A 13 1.97 8.88 -1.08
N VAL A 14 3.24 8.85 -0.67
CA VAL A 14 4.22 7.86 -1.14
C VAL A 14 3.78 6.44 -0.75
N LEU A 15 3.30 6.24 0.48
CA LEU A 15 2.78 4.95 0.95
C LEU A 15 1.54 4.51 0.16
N LEU A 16 0.57 5.41 -0.03
CA LEU A 16 -0.65 5.14 -0.81
C LEU A 16 -0.30 4.81 -2.27
N ARG A 17 0.63 5.56 -2.85
CA ARG A 17 1.09 5.36 -4.23
C ARG A 17 1.81 4.03 -4.39
N TRP A 18 2.73 3.72 -3.47
CA TRP A 18 3.43 2.45 -3.45
C TRP A 18 2.47 1.26 -3.31
N LEU A 19 1.53 1.35 -2.37
CA LEU A 19 0.54 0.28 -2.14
C LEU A 19 -0.37 0.08 -3.35
N TYR A 20 -0.79 1.15 -4.01
CA TYR A 20 -1.53 1.08 -5.26
C TYR A 20 -0.75 0.38 -6.36
N ASP A 21 0.52 0.74 -6.58
CA ASP A 21 1.35 0.13 -7.62
C ASP A 21 1.63 -1.35 -7.36
N GLN A 22 1.80 -1.76 -6.11
CA GLN A 22 1.93 -3.18 -5.75
C GLN A 22 0.63 -3.95 -5.98
N THR A 23 -0.49 -3.40 -5.50
CA THR A 23 -1.80 -4.07 -5.64
C THR A 23 -2.22 -4.16 -7.10
N LYS A 24 -1.91 -3.14 -7.92
CA LYS A 24 -2.15 -3.15 -9.36
C LYS A 24 -1.38 -4.27 -10.08
N LYS A 25 -0.18 -4.64 -9.62
CA LYS A 25 0.57 -5.77 -10.20
C LYS A 25 -0.08 -7.11 -9.88
N GLN A 26 -0.75 -7.21 -8.74
CA GLN A 26 -1.38 -8.46 -8.27
C GLN A 26 -2.85 -8.60 -8.68
N THR A 27 -3.50 -7.53 -9.14
CA THR A 27 -4.94 -7.52 -9.43
C THR A 27 -5.20 -7.22 -10.91
N ASN A 28 -6.06 -8.00 -11.56
CA ASN A 28 -6.46 -7.78 -12.96
C ASN A 28 -7.56 -6.70 -13.11
N VAL A 29 -8.04 -6.14 -11.98
CA VAL A 29 -9.09 -5.11 -11.96
C VAL A 29 -8.44 -3.73 -12.07
N SER A 30 -8.62 -3.07 -13.22
CA SER A 30 -8.20 -1.69 -13.43
C SER A 30 -9.04 -0.74 -12.57
N LEU A 31 -8.42 -0.16 -11.55
CA LEU A 31 -9.04 0.83 -10.68
C LEU A 31 -8.16 2.07 -10.70
N SER A 32 -8.72 3.26 -10.88
CA SER A 32 -7.91 4.48 -10.89
C SER A 32 -7.32 4.76 -9.50
N PHE A 33 -6.15 5.40 -9.43
CA PHE A 33 -5.54 5.78 -8.15
C PHE A 33 -6.50 6.62 -7.28
N ILE A 34 -7.22 7.56 -7.88
CA ILE A 34 -8.18 8.42 -7.15
C ILE A 34 -9.34 7.57 -6.60
N SER A 35 -9.87 6.65 -7.41
CA SER A 35 -10.94 5.75 -6.98
C SER A 35 -10.47 4.80 -5.87
N PHE A 36 -9.22 4.34 -5.94
CA PHE A 36 -8.59 3.52 -4.90
C PHE A 36 -8.46 4.29 -3.60
N VAL A 37 -7.89 5.50 -3.63
CA VAL A 37 -7.72 6.35 -2.45
C VAL A 37 -9.07 6.65 -1.79
N ARG A 38 -10.09 7.05 -2.58
CA ARG A 38 -11.44 7.29 -2.08
C ARG A 38 -12.02 6.05 -1.40
N ARG A 39 -11.97 4.89 -2.06
CA ARG A 39 -12.51 3.64 -1.51
C ARG A 39 -11.72 3.13 -0.30
N PHE A 40 -10.42 3.40 -0.24
CA PHE A 40 -9.56 3.08 0.88
C PHE A 40 -9.97 3.86 2.13
N PHE A 41 -10.13 5.18 2.02
CA PHE A 41 -10.62 6.01 3.10
C PHE A 41 -12.07 5.68 3.49
N SER A 42 -12.92 5.37 2.51
CA SER A 42 -14.30 4.96 2.76
C SER A 42 -14.44 3.50 3.24
N ARG A 43 -13.35 2.74 3.41
CA ARG A 43 -13.35 1.29 3.73
C ARG A 43 -14.15 0.40 2.74
N GLN A 44 -14.49 0.92 1.57
CA GLN A 44 -15.27 0.25 0.52
C GLN A 44 -14.37 -0.35 -0.57
N LEU A 45 -13.18 -0.82 -0.18
CA LEU A 45 -12.25 -1.44 -1.11
C LEU A 45 -12.79 -2.80 -1.58
N PRO A 46 -12.76 -3.11 -2.90
CA PRO A 46 -13.13 -4.43 -3.41
C PRO A 46 -12.30 -5.54 -2.77
N LEU A 47 -12.86 -6.74 -2.69
CA LEU A 47 -12.21 -7.87 -2.02
C LEU A 47 -10.88 -8.25 -2.70
N ASP A 48 -10.81 -8.20 -4.03
CA ASP A 48 -9.59 -8.45 -4.80
C ASP A 48 -8.47 -7.44 -4.49
N TRP A 49 -8.85 -6.19 -4.22
CA TRP A 49 -7.90 -5.16 -3.81
C TRP A 49 -7.45 -5.36 -2.36
N LYS A 50 -8.33 -5.84 -1.47
CA LYS A 50 -7.96 -6.19 -0.10
C LYS A 50 -7.01 -7.39 -0.06
N SER A 51 -7.26 -8.42 -0.86
CA SER A 51 -6.39 -9.59 -0.95
C SER A 51 -5.05 -9.24 -1.59
N GLY A 52 -5.03 -8.45 -2.67
CA GLY A 52 -3.80 -7.96 -3.29
C GLY A 52 -2.98 -7.06 -2.34
N MET A 53 -3.63 -6.23 -1.53
CA MET A 53 -2.96 -5.47 -0.47
C MET A 53 -2.36 -6.40 0.60
N ALA A 54 -3.13 -7.37 1.08
CA ALA A 54 -2.67 -8.32 2.10
C ALA A 54 -1.47 -9.13 1.59
N ALA A 55 -1.52 -9.57 0.33
CA ALA A 55 -0.42 -10.28 -0.33
C ALA A 55 0.81 -9.38 -0.48
N ALA A 56 0.65 -8.13 -0.93
CA ALA A 56 1.77 -7.19 -1.04
C ALA A 56 2.41 -6.88 0.33
N LEU A 57 1.60 -6.71 1.38
CA LEU A 57 2.09 -6.51 2.74
C LEU A 57 2.78 -7.77 3.28
N PHE A 58 2.24 -8.94 3.00
CA PHE A 58 2.83 -10.21 3.40
C PHE A 58 4.16 -10.46 2.69
N GLU A 59 4.25 -10.20 1.39
CA GLU A 59 5.51 -10.27 0.63
C GLU A 59 6.55 -9.29 1.19
N TYR A 60 6.15 -8.05 1.46
CA TYR A 60 7.03 -7.05 2.06
C TYR A 60 7.54 -7.50 3.44
N ALA A 61 6.63 -7.98 4.30
CA ALA A 61 6.98 -8.50 5.62
C ALA A 61 7.88 -9.74 5.54
N GLN A 62 7.66 -10.63 4.56
CA GLN A 62 8.51 -11.79 4.31
C GLN A 62 9.91 -11.38 3.84
N ILE A 63 10.02 -10.43 2.90
CA ILE A 63 11.31 -9.96 2.39
C ILE A 63 12.13 -9.29 3.50
N TYR A 64 11.50 -8.43 4.30
CA TYR A 64 12.20 -7.74 5.39
C TYR A 64 12.44 -8.65 6.61
N GLY A 65 11.49 -9.52 6.95
CA GLY A 65 11.66 -10.53 7.99
C GLY A 65 12.77 -11.52 7.66
N ARG A 66 12.87 -11.95 6.39
CA ARG A 66 13.94 -12.83 5.91
C ARG A 66 15.31 -12.14 5.86
N ARG A 67 15.36 -10.82 5.62
CA ARG A 67 16.61 -10.05 5.78
C ARG A 67 17.06 -10.00 7.23
N MET A 68 16.14 -9.83 8.18
CA MET A 68 16.48 -9.81 9.62
C MET A 68 16.95 -11.17 10.15
N SER A 69 16.40 -12.29 9.66
CA SER A 69 16.86 -13.63 10.04
C SER A 69 18.25 -14.00 9.51
N ASN A 70 18.75 -13.30 8.48
CA ASN A 70 20.10 -13.52 7.93
C ASN A 70 21.19 -12.69 8.65
N PHE A 71 20.84 -11.95 9.70
CA PHE A 71 21.79 -11.24 10.58
C PHE A 71 21.97 -11.95 11.94
N GLY A 72 21.65 -13.24 12.03
CA GLY A 72 21.89 -14.11 13.19
C GLY A 72 23.08 -15.02 12.96
#